data_AF-A0A419SQL6-F1
#
_entry.id   AF-A0A419SQL6-F1
#
_cell.length_a   1.000
_cell.length_b   1.000
_cell.length_c   1.000
_cell.angle_alpha   90.00
_cell.angle_beta   90.00
_cell.angle_gamma   90.00
#
_symmetry.space_group_name_H-M   'P 1'
#
loop_
_entity.id
_entity.type
_entity.pdbx_description
1 polymer ?
#
loop_
_entity_poly.entity_id
_entity_poly.type
_entity_poly.pdbx_seq_one_letter_code
_entity_poly.pdbx_strand_id
1 'polypeptide(L)'
;MPIEFEGLSEFQKDLLELAQETLPRETNRIMGRIGTRATTHVRREARAKVGKNGRGPTGNYYKRIKRGRVFKDKEGKIVTRVINSAPHAHLIEYGHKQVTKDGREVGFVPGKHVMSNGAKNFDNSGDFEKMLSDWLDEMLDSKGL
;
A
#
# COMPACT_ATOMS: atom_id res chain seq x y z
N MET A 1 -4.37 -1.91 -3.42
CA MET A 1 -4.34 -2.99 -2.43
C MET A 1 -4.63 -2.38 -1.07
N PRO A 2 -5.64 -2.87 -0.32
CA PRO A 2 -5.79 -2.56 1.11
C PRO A 2 -4.62 -3.19 1.88
N ILE A 3 -4.19 -2.58 2.97
CA ILE A 3 -3.20 -3.16 3.89
C ILE A 3 -3.99 -4.02 4.88
N GLU A 4 -3.64 -5.30 5.02
CA GLU A 4 -4.36 -6.26 5.87
C GLU A 4 -3.73 -6.36 7.27
N PHE A 5 -4.53 -6.69 8.28
CA PHE A 5 -4.18 -6.66 9.71
C PHE A 5 -3.56 -7.98 10.21
N GLU A 6 -2.84 -8.73 9.36
CA GLU A 6 -2.39 -10.10 9.69
C GLU A 6 -1.37 -10.17 10.84
N GLY A 7 -0.70 -9.06 11.16
CA GLY A 7 0.39 -9.01 12.14
C GLY A 7 0.04 -8.67 13.59
N LEU A 8 -1.24 -8.37 13.88
CA LEU A 8 -1.65 -7.88 15.20
C LEU A 8 -2.15 -9.00 16.10
N SER A 9 -1.84 -8.91 17.39
CA SER A 9 -2.49 -9.75 18.41
C SER A 9 -3.99 -9.43 18.45
N GLU A 10 -4.80 -10.39 18.93
CA GLU A 10 -6.25 -10.20 19.06
C GLU A 10 -6.58 -8.98 19.95
N PHE A 11 -5.85 -8.84 21.05
CA PHE A 11 -5.93 -7.65 21.91
C PHE A 11 -5.62 -6.34 21.17
N GLN A 12 -4.58 -6.30 20.33
CA GLN A 12 -4.25 -5.11 19.54
C GLN A 12 -5.32 -4.78 18.50
N LYS A 13 -6.02 -5.79 17.97
CA LYS A 13 -7.14 -5.59 17.03
C LYS A 13 -8.34 -4.98 17.73
N ASP A 14 -8.70 -5.49 18.91
CA ASP A 14 -9.78 -4.95 19.73
C ASP A 14 -9.48 -3.51 20.14
N LEU A 15 -8.25 -3.25 20.58
CA LEU A 15 -7.81 -1.91 20.98
C LEU A 15 -7.80 -0.95 19.78
N LEU A 16 -7.40 -1.42 18.59
CA LEU A 16 -7.45 -0.65 17.37
C LEU A 16 -8.90 -0.32 16.97
N GLU A 17 -9.84 -1.24 17.15
CA GLU A 17 -11.26 -1.00 16.88
C GLU A 17 -11.80 0.07 17.83
N LEU A 18 -11.55 -0.07 19.13
CA LEU A 18 -11.91 0.94 20.13
C LEU A 18 -11.30 2.31 19.80
N ALA A 19 -10.03 2.36 19.39
CA ALA A 19 -9.36 3.60 19.03
C ALA A 19 -9.97 4.27 17.80
N GLN A 20 -10.43 3.48 16.82
CA GLN A 20 -11.11 4.02 15.63
C GLN A 20 -12.44 4.70 15.97
N GLU A 21 -13.12 4.21 16.99
CA GLU A 21 -14.38 4.76 17.47
C GLU A 21 -14.17 6.00 18.36
N THR A 22 -13.25 5.89 19.33
CA THR A 22 -13.04 6.89 20.38
C THR A 22 -12.10 8.02 19.95
N LEU A 23 -11.06 7.71 19.17
CA LEU A 23 -10.00 8.63 18.75
C LEU A 23 -9.83 8.70 17.21
N PRO A 24 -10.90 8.96 16.42
CA PRO A 24 -10.85 8.87 14.97
C PRO A 24 -9.86 9.85 14.32
N ARG A 25 -9.54 10.98 14.96
CA ARG A 25 -8.56 11.96 14.43
C ARG A 25 -7.14 11.41 14.51
N GLU A 26 -6.80 10.80 15.64
CA GLU A 26 -5.54 10.16 15.94
C GLU A 26 -5.37 8.92 15.04
N THR A 27 -6.42 8.11 14.90
CA THR A 27 -6.40 6.96 13.98
C THR A 27 -6.16 7.39 12.54
N ASN A 28 -6.84 8.45 12.07
CA ASN A 28 -6.59 9.00 10.73
C ASN A 28 -5.12 9.42 10.54
N ARG A 29 -4.50 9.96 11.58
CA ARG A 29 -3.10 10.40 11.55
C ARG A 29 -2.13 9.23 11.46
N ILE A 30 -2.29 8.19 12.29
CA ILE A 30 -1.42 7.00 12.23
C ILE A 30 -1.62 6.23 10.93
N MET A 31 -2.86 6.06 10.46
CA MET A 31 -3.14 5.41 9.16
C MET A 31 -2.53 6.19 7.99
N GLY A 32 -2.50 7.52 8.06
CA GLY A 32 -1.78 8.37 7.10
C GLY A 32 -0.26 8.11 7.08
N ARG A 33 0.35 7.95 8.27
CA ARG A 33 1.79 7.64 8.42
C ARG A 33 2.10 6.23 7.90
N ILE A 34 1.32 5.23 8.32
CA ILE A 34 1.40 3.84 7.84
C ILE A 34 1.32 3.80 6.31
N GLY A 35 0.32 4.45 5.71
CA GLY A 35 0.18 4.48 4.26
C GLY A 35 1.36 5.16 3.54
N THR A 36 2.02 6.13 4.18
CA THR A 36 3.24 6.77 3.65
C THR A 36 4.43 5.81 3.70
N ARG A 37 4.53 5.02 4.77
CA ARG A 37 5.55 3.97 4.90
C ARG A 37 5.35 2.85 3.88
N ALA A 38 4.13 2.33 3.75
CA ALA A 38 3.77 1.35 2.73
C ALA A 38 4.09 1.87 1.30
N THR A 39 3.78 3.13 1.02
CA THR A 39 4.13 3.78 -0.26
C THR A 39 5.64 3.75 -0.52
N THR A 40 6.46 3.87 0.51
CA THR A 40 7.93 3.81 0.39
C THR A 40 8.41 2.43 -0.02
N HIS A 41 7.85 1.36 0.55
CA HIS A 41 8.14 -0.02 0.17
C HIS A 41 7.71 -0.32 -1.27
N VAL A 42 6.48 0.04 -1.65
CA VAL A 42 5.99 -0.13 -3.04
C VAL A 42 6.85 0.64 -4.04
N ARG A 43 7.30 1.83 -3.67
CA ARG A 43 8.25 2.63 -4.47
C ARG A 43 9.60 1.94 -4.61
N ARG A 44 10.15 1.36 -3.53
CA ARG A 44 11.40 0.59 -3.58
C ARG A 44 11.28 -0.58 -4.54
N GLU A 45 10.17 -1.32 -4.46
CA GLU A 45 9.85 -2.43 -5.35
C GLU A 45 9.75 -1.98 -6.81
N ALA A 46 9.05 -0.87 -7.07
CA ALA A 46 8.93 -0.29 -8.40
C ALA A 46 10.30 0.08 -9.00
N ARG A 47 11.22 0.64 -8.19
CA ARG A 47 12.58 0.96 -8.66
C ARG A 47 13.37 -0.30 -9.00
N ALA A 48 13.23 -1.35 -8.21
CA ALA A 48 13.94 -2.61 -8.42
C ALA A 48 13.44 -3.32 -9.69
N LYS A 49 12.12 -3.43 -9.87
CA LYS A 49 11.51 -4.19 -10.98
C LYS A 49 11.30 -3.40 -12.27
N VAL A 50 11.14 -2.09 -12.20
CA VAL A 50 10.84 -1.22 -13.36
C VAL A 50 12.02 -0.28 -13.69
N GLY A 51 12.94 -0.04 -12.76
CA GLY A 51 14.09 0.86 -12.94
C GLY A 51 13.85 2.30 -12.45
N LYS A 52 14.93 3.04 -12.18
CA LYS A 52 14.91 4.44 -11.69
C LYS A 52 14.76 5.48 -12.81
N ASN A 53 15.26 5.19 -14.01
CA ASN A 53 15.32 6.12 -15.14
C ASN A 53 14.77 5.41 -16.38
N GLY A 54 13.73 5.98 -16.97
CA GLY A 54 13.07 5.47 -18.17
C GLY A 54 13.96 5.38 -19.40
N ARG A 55 14.83 4.37 -19.46
CA ARG A 55 15.37 3.83 -20.72
C ARG A 55 14.42 2.78 -21.31
N GLY A 56 13.13 2.99 -21.05
CA GLY A 56 11.99 2.25 -21.58
C GLY A 56 10.75 3.14 -21.45
N PRO A 57 9.69 2.92 -22.25
CA PRO A 57 8.53 3.83 -22.43
C PRO A 57 7.66 4.13 -21.19
N THR A 58 8.08 3.77 -19.98
CA THR A 58 7.29 3.81 -18.73
C THR A 58 7.76 4.89 -17.72
N GLY A 59 8.47 5.92 -18.18
CA GLY A 59 9.19 6.95 -17.39
C GLY A 59 8.43 7.74 -16.29
N ASN A 60 7.18 7.41 -15.99
CA ASN A 60 6.39 8.01 -14.91
C ASN A 60 5.73 7.00 -13.95
N TYR A 61 5.91 5.69 -14.13
CA TYR A 61 5.24 4.67 -13.30
C TYR A 61 5.54 4.83 -11.81
N TYR A 62 6.83 4.85 -11.44
CA TYR A 62 7.28 5.02 -10.06
C TYR A 62 6.74 6.31 -9.41
N LYS A 63 6.79 7.43 -10.15
CA LYS A 63 6.38 8.75 -9.66
C LYS A 63 4.88 8.84 -9.39
N ARG A 64 4.09 7.99 -10.03
CA ARG A 64 2.63 7.94 -9.91
C ARG A 64 2.12 7.00 -8.81
N ILE A 65 3.02 6.30 -8.13
CA ILE A 65 2.71 5.57 -6.89
C ILE A 65 2.52 6.59 -5.78
N LYS A 66 1.34 6.60 -5.15
CA LYS A 66 0.97 7.55 -4.10
C LYS A 66 0.14 6.85 -3.01
N ARG A 67 0.22 7.38 -1.81
CA ARG A 67 -0.75 7.10 -0.75
C ARG A 67 -2.11 7.70 -1.15
N GLY A 68 -3.15 6.89 -1.06
CA GLY A 68 -4.54 7.32 -1.18
C GLY A 68 -4.99 8.09 0.07
N ARG A 69 -6.21 8.62 0.03
CA ARG A 69 -6.82 9.23 1.22
C ARG A 69 -7.05 8.17 2.30
N VAL A 70 -7.09 8.60 3.56
CA VAL A 70 -7.63 7.78 4.63
C VAL A 70 -9.15 7.90 4.56
N PHE A 71 -9.87 6.79 4.68
CA PHE A 71 -11.32 6.73 4.55
C PHE A 71 -11.87 5.55 5.35
N LYS A 72 -13.18 5.57 5.66
CA LYS A 72 -13.86 4.40 6.22
C LYS A 72 -14.24 3.44 5.11
N ASP A 73 -13.90 2.17 5.25
CA ASP A 73 -14.32 1.13 4.31
C ASP A 73 -15.80 0.74 4.52
N LYS A 74 -16.23 -0.33 3.85
CA LYS A 74 -17.62 -0.81 3.91
C LYS A 74 -18.01 -1.31 5.30
N GLU A 75 -17.03 -1.72 6.11
CA GLU A 75 -17.21 -2.20 7.48
C GLU A 75 -17.07 -1.05 8.50
N GLY A 76 -16.87 0.18 8.03
CA GLY A 76 -16.69 1.35 8.89
C GLY A 76 -15.26 1.55 9.40
N LYS A 77 -14.32 0.67 9.03
CA LYS A 77 -12.92 0.71 9.48
C LYS A 77 -12.14 1.79 8.76
N ILE A 78 -11.39 2.59 9.50
CA ILE A 78 -10.50 3.64 9.02
C ILE A 78 -9.27 2.98 8.38
N VAL A 79 -9.20 3.05 7.06
CA VAL A 79 -8.14 2.42 6.27
C VAL A 79 -7.50 3.41 5.30
N THR A 80 -6.33 3.02 4.79
CA THR A 80 -5.62 3.75 3.72
C THR A 80 -5.25 2.77 2.61
N ARG A 81 -4.99 3.28 1.40
CA ARG A 81 -4.57 2.46 0.26
C ARG A 81 -3.32 3.05 -0.38
N VAL A 82 -2.49 2.20 -0.96
CA VAL A 82 -1.47 2.66 -1.93
C VAL A 82 -2.02 2.44 -3.34
N ILE A 83 -1.92 3.48 -4.16
CA ILE A 83 -2.45 3.50 -5.53
C ILE A 83 -1.36 3.88 -6.53
N ASN A 84 -1.53 3.49 -7.79
CA ASN A 84 -0.74 3.99 -8.90
C ASN A 84 -1.66 4.58 -9.97
N SER A 85 -1.45 5.85 -10.32
CA SER A 85 -2.25 6.56 -11.33
C SER A 85 -1.60 6.58 -12.73
N ALA A 86 -0.63 5.71 -13.00
CA ALA A 86 -0.08 5.54 -14.34
C ALA A 86 -1.09 4.83 -15.25
N PRO A 87 -1.35 5.33 -16.48
CA PRO A 87 -2.27 4.67 -17.41
C PRO A 87 -1.91 3.20 -17.70
N HIS A 88 -0.62 2.91 -17.77
CA HIS A 88 -0.06 1.57 -18.00
C HIS A 88 0.20 0.78 -16.70
N ALA A 89 -0.35 1.20 -15.55
CA ALA A 89 -0.07 0.53 -14.28
C ALA A 89 -0.56 -0.93 -14.27
N HIS A 90 -1.76 -1.18 -14.80
CA HIS A 90 -2.34 -2.52 -14.87
C HIS A 90 -1.51 -3.46 -15.78
N LEU A 91 -0.95 -2.95 -16.88
CA LEU A 91 -0.07 -3.72 -17.77
C LEU A 91 1.23 -4.14 -17.08
N ILE A 92 1.76 -3.28 -16.20
CA ILE A 92 2.95 -3.60 -15.39
C ILE A 92 2.58 -4.55 -14.25
N GLU A 93 1.41 -4.40 -13.64
CA GLU A 93 1.00 -5.23 -12.52
C GLU A 93 0.67 -6.66 -12.96
N TYR A 94 -0.19 -6.81 -13.98
CA TYR A 94 -0.77 -8.10 -14.36
C TYR A 94 -0.22 -8.66 -15.68
N GLY A 95 0.56 -7.87 -16.41
CA GLY A 95 1.04 -8.25 -17.73
C GLY A 95 0.09 -7.82 -18.84
N HIS A 96 0.48 -8.09 -20.08
CA HIS A 96 -0.31 -7.76 -21.26
C HIS A 96 0.12 -8.57 -22.48
N LYS A 97 -0.81 -8.70 -23.43
CA LYS A 97 -0.53 -9.29 -24.74
C LYS A 97 0.33 -8.35 -25.57
N GLN A 98 1.31 -8.91 -26.28
CA GLN A 98 2.05 -8.22 -27.32
C GLN A 98 1.30 -8.42 -28.63
N VAL A 99 0.88 -7.32 -29.25
CA VAL A 99 0.15 -7.34 -30.52
C VAL A 99 0.93 -6.55 -31.55
N THR A 100 0.93 -7.02 -32.79
CA THR A 100 1.43 -6.24 -33.94
C THR A 100 0.48 -5.09 -34.26
N LYS A 101 0.91 -4.17 -35.13
CA LYS A 101 0.05 -3.08 -35.61
C LYS A 101 -1.24 -3.58 -36.25
N ASP A 102 -1.19 -4.75 -36.87
CA ASP A 102 -2.33 -5.39 -37.55
C ASP A 102 -3.19 -6.25 -36.59
N GLY A 103 -2.94 -6.18 -35.27
CA GLY A 103 -3.76 -6.83 -34.24
C GLY A 103 -3.45 -8.31 -34.00
N ARG A 104 -2.43 -8.89 -34.64
CA ARG A 104 -2.02 -10.27 -34.37
C ARG A 104 -1.25 -10.37 -33.06
N GLU A 105 -1.66 -11.28 -32.19
CA GLU A 105 -0.95 -11.59 -30.96
C GLU A 105 0.35 -12.33 -31.27
N VAL A 106 1.48 -11.80 -30.77
CA VAL A 106 2.83 -12.33 -30.97
C VAL A 106 3.51 -12.77 -29.67
N GLY A 107 2.82 -12.61 -28.54
CA GLY A 107 3.30 -13.10 -27.26
C GLY A 107 2.61 -12.43 -26.08
N PHE A 108 3.12 -12.72 -24.87
CA PHE A 108 2.62 -12.18 -23.62
C PHE A 108 3.79 -11.66 -22.77
N VAL A 109 3.66 -10.46 -22.23
CA VAL A 109 4.59 -9.91 -21.24
C VAL A 109 4.01 -10.19 -19.86
N PRO A 110 4.67 -11.00 -19.01
CA PRO A 110 4.20 -11.26 -17.67
C PRO A 110 4.23 -10.02 -16.77
N GLY A 111 3.29 -9.98 -15.84
CA GLY A 111 3.20 -8.93 -14.83
C GLY A 111 4.40 -8.94 -13.88
N LYS A 112 4.77 -7.75 -13.40
CA LYS A 112 5.82 -7.54 -12.41
C LYS A 112 5.28 -7.53 -10.98
N HIS A 113 3.95 -7.48 -10.82
CA HIS A 113 3.25 -7.50 -9.53
C HIS A 113 3.85 -6.53 -8.50
N VAL A 114 4.12 -5.30 -8.93
CA VAL A 114 4.87 -4.32 -8.13
C VAL A 114 4.08 -3.88 -6.90
N MET A 115 2.78 -3.64 -7.06
CA MET A 115 1.92 -3.25 -5.96
C MET A 115 1.78 -4.38 -4.96
N SER A 116 1.54 -5.60 -5.44
CA SER A 116 1.43 -6.77 -4.56
C SER A 116 2.71 -7.08 -3.81
N ASN A 117 3.85 -7.14 -4.50
CA ASN A 117 5.12 -7.44 -3.86
C ASN A 117 5.55 -6.30 -2.92
N GLY A 118 5.27 -5.05 -3.27
CA GLY A 118 5.53 -3.91 -2.41
C GLY A 118 4.72 -3.93 -1.11
N ALA A 119 3.47 -4.38 -1.15
CA ALA A 119 2.64 -4.57 0.05
C ALA A 119 3.17 -5.72 0.90
N LYS A 120 3.40 -6.90 0.31
CA LYS A 120 4.00 -8.04 1.01
C LYS A 120 5.33 -7.69 1.68
N ASN A 121 6.17 -6.91 1.01
CA ASN A 121 7.45 -6.44 1.55
C ASN A 121 7.27 -5.46 2.73
N PHE A 122 6.18 -4.70 2.77
CA PHE A 122 5.85 -3.83 3.89
C PHE A 122 5.34 -4.64 5.09
N ASP A 123 4.44 -5.59 4.83
CA ASP A 123 3.88 -6.46 5.87
C ASP A 123 5.00 -7.30 6.50
N ASN A 124 5.82 -7.96 5.67
CA ASN A 124 6.97 -8.76 6.11
C ASN A 124 8.08 -7.94 6.78
N SER A 125 8.10 -6.61 6.64
CA SER A 125 9.14 -5.81 7.30
C SER A 125 8.85 -5.54 8.77
N GLY A 126 7.66 -5.90 9.28
CA GLY A 126 7.22 -5.58 10.65
C GLY A 126 7.01 -4.08 10.90
N ASP A 127 7.12 -3.24 9.86
CA ASP A 127 6.96 -1.78 10.01
C ASP A 127 5.51 -1.45 10.39
N PHE A 128 4.53 -2.18 9.84
CA PHE A 128 3.11 -1.99 10.15
C PHE A 128 2.84 -2.25 11.63
N GLU A 129 3.17 -3.46 12.10
CA GLU A 129 2.97 -3.91 13.47
C GLU A 129 3.67 -2.98 14.46
N LYS A 130 4.95 -2.68 14.22
CA LYS A 130 5.73 -1.80 15.07
C LYS A 130 5.12 -0.40 15.17
N MET A 131 4.80 0.22 14.03
CA MET A 131 4.22 1.57 14.02
C MET A 131 2.87 1.62 14.72
N LEU A 132 2.08 0.55 14.62
CA LEU A 132 0.78 0.51 15.27
C LEU A 132 0.90 0.23 16.76
N SER A 133 1.74 -0.72 17.18
CA SER A 133 1.99 -1.01 18.60
C SER A 133 2.52 0.22 19.32
N ASP A 134 3.57 0.85 18.78
CA ASP A 134 4.15 2.08 19.37
C ASP A 134 3.08 3.18 19.53
N TRP A 135 2.15 3.29 18.58
CA TRP A 135 1.07 4.28 18.63
C TRP A 135 -0.02 3.90 19.63
N LEU A 136 -0.41 2.62 19.71
CA LEU A 136 -1.41 2.15 20.67
C LEU A 136 -0.91 2.36 22.11
N ASP A 137 0.37 2.05 22.37
CA ASP A 137 1.00 2.31 23.66
C ASP A 137 0.97 3.81 24.01
N GLU A 138 1.28 4.69 23.04
CA GLU A 138 1.17 6.14 23.24
C GLU A 138 -0.27 6.59 23.56
N MET A 139 -1.28 5.98 22.92
CA MET A 139 -2.68 6.33 23.17
C MET A 139 -3.16 5.84 24.54
N LEU A 140 -2.74 4.65 24.98
CA LEU A 140 -3.01 4.13 26.32
C LEU A 140 -2.46 5.09 27.38
N ASP A 141 -1.18 5.48 27.25
CA ASP A 141 -0.50 6.30 28.25
C ASP A 141 -0.99 7.75 28.28
N SER A 142 -1.29 8.34 27.12
CA SER A 142 -1.54 9.79 27.00
C SER A 142 -3.01 10.19 26.83
N LYS A 143 -3.86 9.27 26.38
CA LYS A 143 -5.26 9.52 26.05
C LYS A 143 -6.24 8.63 26.81
N GLY A 144 -5.74 7.71 27.64
CA GLY A 144 -6.57 6.82 28.45
C GLY A 144 -7.42 5.89 27.61
N LEU A 145 -6.81 5.36 26.53
CA LEU A 145 -7.42 4.34 25.67
C LEU A 145 -7.77 3.08 26.48
#